data_AF-A0A1G8DFQ5-F1
#
_entry.id   AF-A0A1G8DFQ5-F1
#
_cell.length_a   1.000
_cell.length_b   1.000
_cell.length_c   1.000
_cell.angle_alpha   90.00
_cell.angle_beta   90.00
_cell.angle_gamma   90.00
#
_symmetry.space_group_name_H-M   'P 1'
#
loop_
_entity.id
_entity.type
_entity.pdbx_description
1 polymer ?
#
loop_
_entity_poly.entity_id
_entity_poly.type
_entity_poly.pdbx_seq_one_letter_code
_entity_poly.pdbx_strand_id
1 'polypeptide(L)'
;MPEQDIPTLAAEAATCVPVMMPYVTSFFMPRRAGDRPDVVPDGALNFAFIGQFAETTRDTIFTTEYSVRTGMEAAYQLLGVERGVPEVFNSTYDVRSLLTATARLRDGKELPFPARGRLREAMLGKIDSNEIGHLLEEYGLLPKPHRG
;
A
#
# COMPACT_ATOMS: atom_id res chain seq x y z
N MET A 1 -20.91 29.01 -3.39
CA MET A 1 -21.04 30.17 -2.48
C MET A 1 -20.41 31.35 -3.19
N PRO A 2 -21.10 32.50 -3.30
CA PRO A 2 -20.48 33.74 -3.77
C PRO A 2 -19.30 34.12 -2.87
N GLU A 3 -18.22 34.63 -3.47
CA GLU A 3 -16.99 34.99 -2.73
C GLU A 3 -17.23 36.08 -1.68
N GLN A 4 -18.17 36.99 -1.95
CA GLN A 4 -18.52 38.08 -1.04
C GLN A 4 -19.05 37.62 0.34
N ASP A 5 -19.62 36.42 0.42
CA ASP A 5 -20.26 35.92 1.63
C ASP A 5 -19.25 35.16 2.53
N ILE A 6 -18.06 34.83 2.02
CA ILE A 6 -17.05 34.02 2.72
C ILE A 6 -16.63 34.60 4.07
N PRO A 7 -16.32 35.91 4.21
CA PRO A 7 -15.85 36.46 5.48
C PRO A 7 -16.90 36.34 6.60
N THR A 8 -18.15 36.68 6.29
CA THR A 8 -19.27 36.61 7.25
C THR A 8 -19.53 35.17 7.67
N LEU A 9 -19.57 34.24 6.71
CA LEU A 9 -19.83 32.84 7.02
C LEU A 9 -18.69 32.19 7.81
N ALA A 10 -17.44 32.53 7.50
CA ALA A 10 -16.29 32.02 8.24
C ALA A 10 -16.25 32.53 9.69
N ALA A 11 -16.65 33.79 9.93
CA ALA A 11 -16.61 34.41 11.25
C ALA A 11 -17.82 34.03 12.13
N GLU A 12 -19.01 33.92 11.55
CA GLU A 12 -20.27 33.87 12.30
C GLU A 12 -20.99 32.51 12.21
N ALA A 13 -20.78 31.74 11.13
CA ALA A 13 -21.52 30.52 10.87
C ALA A 13 -20.68 29.24 11.03
N ALA A 14 -19.39 29.35 11.33
CA ALA A 14 -18.48 28.22 11.52
C ALA A 14 -17.59 28.38 12.76
N THR A 15 -17.28 27.27 13.43
CA THR A 15 -16.24 27.23 14.47
C THR A 15 -15.02 26.51 13.90
N CYS A 16 -13.90 27.22 13.76
CA CYS A 16 -12.64 26.67 13.30
C CYS A 16 -11.60 26.77 14.42
N VAL A 17 -11.13 25.63 14.91
CA VAL A 17 -10.09 25.55 15.94
C VAL A 17 -8.81 25.02 15.31
N PRO A 18 -7.83 25.90 14.98
CA PRO A 18 -6.59 25.47 14.38
C PRO A 18 -5.69 24.78 15.40
N VAL A 19 -4.89 23.80 14.95
CA VAL A 19 -3.87 23.14 15.76
C VAL A 19 -2.54 23.14 15.01
N MET A 20 -1.49 23.58 15.68
CA MET A 20 -0.12 23.46 15.19
C MET A 20 0.52 22.20 15.77
N MET A 21 0.94 21.29 14.90
CA MET A 21 1.57 20.03 15.27
C MET A 21 2.98 19.96 14.67
N PRO A 22 4.04 20.33 15.41
CA PRO A 22 5.39 20.42 14.85
C PRO A 22 5.94 19.09 14.32
N TYR A 23 5.40 17.95 14.79
CA TYR A 23 5.88 16.61 14.45
C TYR A 23 4.87 15.77 13.65
N VAL A 24 3.81 16.37 13.10
CA VAL A 24 2.76 15.61 12.38
C VAL A 24 3.29 14.85 11.17
N THR A 25 4.35 15.35 10.52
CA THR A 25 5.00 14.72 9.36
C THR A 25 6.24 13.89 9.72
N SER A 26 6.62 13.81 11.01
CA SER A 26 7.88 13.20 11.43
C SER A 26 8.03 11.74 11.05
N PHE A 27 6.92 11.01 10.89
CA PHE A 27 6.92 9.62 10.41
C PHE A 27 7.59 9.46 9.03
N PHE A 28 7.48 10.46 8.15
CA PHE A 28 7.94 10.40 6.76
C PHE A 28 9.30 11.07 6.52
N MET A 29 10.01 11.45 7.58
CA MET A 29 11.39 11.90 7.42
C MET A 29 12.25 10.78 6.82
N PRO A 30 13.15 11.09 5.86
CA PRO A 30 14.09 10.11 5.34
C PRO A 30 14.85 9.42 6.47
N ARG A 31 14.97 8.09 6.38
CA ARG A 31 15.59 7.26 7.41
C ARG A 31 16.53 6.24 6.78
N ARG A 32 17.39 5.66 7.61
CA ARG A 32 18.25 4.52 7.33
C ARG A 32 17.84 3.34 8.20
N ALA A 33 18.25 2.14 7.81
CA ALA A 33 18.12 0.96 8.68
C ALA A 33 18.86 1.23 9.99
N GLY A 34 18.22 0.93 11.13
CA GLY A 34 18.74 1.21 12.47
C GLY A 34 18.34 2.57 13.07
N ASP A 35 17.75 3.51 12.30
CA ASP A 35 17.24 4.78 12.86
C ASP A 35 16.01 4.56 13.77
N ARG A 36 15.36 3.40 13.64
CA ARG A 36 14.26 2.93 14.48
C ARG A 36 14.71 1.65 15.19
N PRO A 37 14.45 1.50 16.50
CA PRO A 37 14.77 0.28 17.21
C PRO A 37 13.82 -0.83 16.81
N ASP A 38 14.30 -2.07 16.78
CA ASP A 38 13.43 -3.25 16.66
C ASP A 38 12.39 -3.26 17.78
N VAL A 39 11.21 -3.85 17.51
CA VAL A 39 10.13 -3.97 18.49
C VAL A 39 10.63 -4.58 19.81
N VAL A 40 11.38 -5.68 19.73
CA VAL A 40 12.14 -6.24 20.85
C VAL A 40 13.60 -6.32 20.42
N PRO A 41 14.48 -5.43 20.91
CA PRO A 41 15.88 -5.45 20.53
C PRO A 41 16.59 -6.75 20.93
N ASP A 42 17.62 -7.14 20.18
CA ASP A 42 18.41 -8.33 20.48
C ASP A 42 18.95 -8.31 21.92
N GLY A 43 18.66 -9.38 22.67
CA GLY A 43 19.05 -9.53 24.07
C GLY A 43 18.15 -8.79 25.08
N ALA A 44 17.09 -8.08 24.63
CA ALA A 44 16.10 -7.51 25.53
C ALA A 44 15.35 -8.62 26.28
N LEU A 45 15.29 -8.50 27.61
CA LEU A 45 14.67 -9.52 28.47
C LEU A 45 13.24 -9.15 28.89
N ASN A 46 12.95 -7.86 29.02
CA ASN A 46 11.72 -7.38 29.67
C ASN A 46 11.25 -6.01 29.18
N PHE A 47 11.72 -5.56 28.01
CA PHE A 47 11.30 -4.29 27.43
C PHE A 47 11.14 -4.39 25.91
N ALA A 48 10.33 -3.48 25.37
CA ALA A 48 10.02 -3.37 23.95
C ALA A 48 9.76 -1.92 23.56
N PHE A 49 9.94 -1.60 22.27
CA PHE A 49 9.49 -0.37 21.64
C PHE A 49 8.24 -0.67 20.81
N ILE A 50 7.19 0.14 20.95
CA ILE A 50 5.94 -0.01 20.21
C ILE A 50 5.54 1.30 19.53
N GLY A 51 4.65 1.20 18.55
CA GLY A 51 4.14 2.33 17.80
C GLY A 51 4.97 2.67 16.56
N GLN A 52 4.69 3.83 15.99
CA GLN A 52 5.07 4.23 14.63
C GLN A 52 6.57 4.49 14.41
N PHE A 53 7.35 4.49 15.49
CA PHE A 53 8.81 4.68 15.45
C PHE A 53 9.59 3.43 15.86
N ALA A 54 8.92 2.31 16.16
CA ALA A 54 9.58 1.01 16.23
C ALA A 54 9.76 0.44 14.83
N GLU A 55 10.74 -0.44 14.64
CA GLU A 55 10.99 -1.16 13.39
C GLU A 55 10.35 -2.56 13.46
N THR A 56 9.51 -2.83 12.47
CA THR A 56 9.02 -4.17 12.13
C THR A 56 9.14 -4.35 10.61
N THR A 57 8.58 -5.43 10.08
CA THR A 57 8.64 -5.82 8.68
C THR A 57 7.83 -4.88 7.75
N ARG A 58 7.28 -5.39 6.64
CA ARG A 58 6.75 -4.64 5.47
C ARG A 58 5.60 -3.65 5.73
N ASP A 59 5.20 -3.43 6.97
CA ASP A 59 4.01 -2.64 7.29
C ASP A 59 4.22 -1.13 7.15
N THR A 60 3.13 -0.38 7.06
CA THR A 60 3.12 1.06 6.79
C THR A 60 2.75 1.86 8.03
N ILE A 61 3.65 2.75 8.44
CA ILE A 61 3.41 3.75 9.50
C ILE A 61 2.34 4.78 9.11
N PHE A 62 1.97 5.68 10.01
CA PHE A 62 0.82 6.58 9.86
C PHE A 62 -0.50 5.81 9.71
N THR A 63 -0.55 4.60 10.28
CA THR A 63 -1.75 3.76 10.33
C THR A 63 -1.96 3.26 11.75
N THR A 64 -3.21 3.09 12.16
CA THR A 64 -3.51 2.44 13.44
C THR A 64 -3.02 0.99 13.48
N GLU A 65 -3.04 0.32 12.33
CA GLU A 65 -2.57 -1.07 12.14
C GLU A 65 -1.13 -1.24 12.64
N TYR A 66 -0.20 -0.36 12.24
CA TYR A 66 1.21 -0.47 12.66
C TYR A 66 1.37 -0.37 14.19
N SER A 67 0.58 0.46 14.86
CA SER A 67 0.58 0.56 16.33
C SER A 67 0.08 -0.73 16.99
N VAL A 68 -0.96 -1.35 16.42
CA VAL A 68 -1.51 -2.60 16.93
C VAL A 68 -0.52 -3.75 16.69
N ARG A 69 0.06 -3.82 15.49
CA ARG A 69 1.06 -4.83 15.10
C ARG A 69 2.26 -4.81 16.03
N THR A 70 2.90 -3.66 16.20
CA THR A 70 4.10 -3.55 17.07
C THR A 70 3.78 -3.89 18.52
N GLY A 71 2.58 -3.53 19.01
CA GLY A 71 2.10 -3.97 20.33
C GLY A 71 1.89 -5.48 20.43
N MET A 72 1.30 -6.10 19.41
CA MET A 72 1.12 -7.54 19.33
C MET A 72 2.47 -8.27 19.28
N GLU A 73 3.38 -7.86 18.39
CA GLU A 73 4.72 -8.44 18.27
C GLU A 73 5.50 -8.35 19.59
N ALA A 74 5.45 -7.20 20.28
CA ALA A 74 6.09 -7.02 21.59
C ALA A 74 5.54 -8.00 22.64
N ALA A 75 4.21 -8.06 22.79
CA ALA A 75 3.57 -8.93 23.77
C ALA A 75 3.86 -10.41 23.48
N TYR A 76 3.84 -10.81 22.21
CA TYR A 76 4.05 -12.19 21.80
C TYR A 76 5.50 -12.63 22.03
N GLN A 77 6.47 -11.79 21.68
CA GLN A 77 7.89 -12.08 21.86
C GLN A 77 8.30 -12.11 23.34
N LEU A 78 7.88 -11.12 24.13
CA LEU A 78 8.27 -11.03 25.55
C LEU A 78 7.57 -12.05 26.45
N LEU A 79 6.33 -12.44 26.13
CA LEU A 79 5.56 -13.39 26.93
C LEU A 79 5.61 -14.82 26.40
N GLY A 80 6.35 -15.07 25.31
CA GLY A 80 6.48 -16.41 24.71
C GLY A 80 5.15 -16.98 24.23
N VAL A 81 4.31 -16.16 23.60
CA VAL A 81 2.98 -16.61 23.12
C VAL A 81 3.15 -17.52 21.91
N GLU A 82 2.74 -18.79 22.03
CA GLU A 82 2.83 -19.80 20.98
C GLU A 82 1.71 -19.67 19.92
N ARG A 83 1.56 -18.48 19.35
CA ARG A 83 0.64 -18.20 18.24
C ARG A 83 1.27 -17.24 17.25
N GLY A 84 1.06 -17.49 15.95
CA GLY A 84 1.58 -16.62 14.90
C GLY A 84 0.95 -15.23 14.92
N VAL A 85 1.77 -14.19 14.81
CA VAL A 85 1.33 -12.84 14.46
C VAL A 85 0.99 -12.83 12.96
N PRO A 86 -0.20 -12.37 12.55
CA PRO A 86 -0.55 -12.29 11.13
C PRO A 86 0.45 -11.44 10.37
N GLU A 87 0.95 -11.95 9.25
CA GLU A 87 1.81 -11.17 8.35
C GLU A 87 1.07 -9.98 7.73
N VAL A 88 1.82 -9.03 7.19
CA VAL A 88 1.24 -7.96 6.36
C VAL A 88 0.61 -8.59 5.12
N PHE A 89 -0.59 -8.14 4.76
CA PHE A 89 -1.34 -8.68 3.63
C PHE A 89 -0.47 -8.78 2.35
N ASN A 90 -0.48 -9.96 1.72
CA ASN A 90 0.45 -10.30 0.65
C ASN A 90 0.02 -9.82 -0.75
N SER A 91 -0.68 -8.69 -0.85
CA SER A 91 -1.12 -8.14 -2.14
C SER A 91 0.03 -7.85 -3.10
N THR A 92 1.21 -7.46 -2.59
CA THR A 92 2.42 -7.23 -3.40
C THR A 92 2.91 -8.49 -4.11
N TYR A 93 2.55 -9.68 -3.61
CA TYR A 93 2.92 -10.97 -4.17
C TYR A 93 1.77 -11.66 -4.92
N ASP A 94 0.55 -11.14 -4.85
CA ASP A 94 -0.59 -11.66 -5.60
C ASP A 94 -0.63 -11.06 -7.00
N VAL A 95 -0.37 -11.90 -8.02
CA VAL A 95 -0.39 -11.50 -9.44
C VAL A 95 -1.71 -10.81 -9.81
N ARG A 96 -2.85 -11.23 -9.26
CA ARG A 96 -4.16 -10.62 -9.53
C ARG A 96 -4.23 -9.19 -9.03
N SER A 97 -3.63 -8.93 -7.87
CA SER A 97 -3.53 -7.58 -7.29
C SER A 97 -2.62 -6.70 -8.15
N LEU A 98 -1.51 -7.26 -8.66
CA LEU A 98 -0.59 -6.56 -9.57
C LEU A 98 -1.26 -6.22 -10.92
N LEU A 99 -2.02 -7.15 -11.50
CA LEU A 99 -2.78 -6.92 -12.74
C LEU A 99 -3.85 -5.84 -12.54
N THR A 100 -4.61 -5.93 -11.44
CA THR A 100 -5.59 -4.90 -11.06
C THR A 100 -4.93 -3.53 -10.91
N ALA A 101 -3.83 -3.44 -10.17
CA ALA A 101 -3.10 -2.19 -9.97
C ALA A 101 -2.58 -1.62 -11.30
N THR A 102 -2.06 -2.47 -12.18
CA THR A 102 -1.60 -2.09 -13.51
C THR A 102 -2.74 -1.51 -14.34
N ALA A 103 -3.90 -2.17 -14.38
CA ALA A 103 -5.06 -1.68 -15.11
C ALA A 103 -5.52 -0.31 -14.57
N ARG A 104 -5.56 -0.13 -13.24
CA ARG A 104 -5.94 1.14 -12.60
C ARG A 104 -4.94 2.26 -12.86
N LEU A 105 -3.64 2.00 -12.76
CA LEU A 105 -2.58 2.97 -13.06
C LEU A 105 -2.57 3.40 -14.54
N ARG A 106 -3.19 2.61 -15.41
CA ARG A 106 -3.31 2.89 -16.86
C ARG A 106 -4.66 3.48 -17.25
N ASP A 107 -5.50 3.90 -16.30
CA ASP A 107 -6.87 4.36 -16.57
C ASP A 107 -7.72 3.32 -17.34
N GLY A 108 -7.45 2.03 -17.14
CA GLY A 108 -8.10 0.94 -17.88
C GLY A 108 -7.63 0.76 -19.32
N LYS A 109 -6.55 1.43 -19.75
CA LYS A 109 -5.99 1.24 -21.09
C LYS A 109 -5.19 -0.06 -21.17
N GLU A 110 -5.33 -0.74 -22.30
CA GLU A 110 -4.55 -1.93 -22.66
C GLU A 110 -3.03 -1.68 -22.53
N LEU A 111 -2.27 -2.76 -22.37
CA LEU A 111 -0.82 -2.68 -22.37
C LEU A 111 -0.31 -2.10 -23.70
N PRO A 112 0.80 -1.35 -23.69
CA PRO A 112 1.34 -0.71 -24.88
C PRO A 112 2.04 -1.77 -25.75
N PHE A 113 1.26 -2.60 -26.44
CA PHE A 113 1.79 -3.49 -27.44
C PHE A 113 2.20 -2.70 -28.69
N PRO A 114 3.25 -3.13 -29.41
CA PRO A 114 3.60 -2.53 -30.69
C PRO A 114 2.37 -2.46 -31.61
N ALA A 115 2.05 -1.28 -32.14
CA ALA A 115 0.78 -1.03 -32.82
C ALA A 115 0.55 -1.92 -34.06
N ARG A 116 1.62 -2.31 -34.77
CA ARG A 116 1.58 -3.19 -35.95
C ARG A 116 2.88 -3.98 -36.12
N GLY A 117 2.79 -5.16 -36.75
CA GLY A 117 3.94 -5.95 -37.23
C GLY A 117 4.01 -7.37 -36.67
N ARG A 118 4.86 -8.19 -37.30
CA ARG A 118 5.09 -9.62 -36.96
C ARG A 118 5.44 -9.87 -35.49
N LEU A 119 6.06 -8.89 -34.82
CA LEU A 119 6.41 -8.97 -33.41
C LEU A 119 5.16 -8.97 -32.50
N ARG A 120 4.12 -8.20 -32.86
CA ARG A 120 2.84 -8.18 -32.13
C ARG A 120 2.14 -9.52 -32.25
N GLU A 121 2.04 -10.04 -33.47
CA GLU A 121 1.41 -11.35 -33.75
C GLU A 121 2.15 -12.49 -33.06
N ALA A 122 3.49 -12.47 -33.05
CA ALA A 122 4.29 -13.48 -32.36
C ALA A 122 4.15 -13.41 -30.82
N MET A 123 4.01 -12.22 -30.24
CA MET A 123 3.79 -12.06 -28.79
C MET A 123 2.37 -12.44 -28.38
N LEU A 124 1.35 -11.97 -29.11
CA LEU A 124 -0.04 -12.34 -28.84
C LEU A 124 -0.25 -13.83 -29.03
N GLY A 125 0.25 -14.44 -30.12
CA GLY A 125 0.10 -15.88 -30.35
C GLY A 125 0.72 -16.77 -29.26
N LYS A 126 1.74 -16.28 -28.55
CA LYS A 126 2.35 -16.98 -27.41
C LYS A 126 1.58 -16.82 -26.10
N ILE A 127 0.80 -15.76 -25.96
CA ILE A 127 0.11 -15.39 -24.71
C ILE A 127 -1.37 -15.79 -24.76
N ASP A 128 -2.01 -15.66 -25.92
CA ASP A 128 -3.45 -15.90 -26.19
C ASP A 128 -3.86 -17.36 -25.96
N SER A 129 -2.92 -18.31 -26.03
CA SER A 129 -3.18 -19.75 -25.88
C SER A 129 -2.97 -20.28 -24.46
N ASN A 130 -2.72 -19.43 -23.47
CA ASN A 130 -2.46 -19.87 -22.10
C ASN A 130 -3.15 -18.98 -21.04
N GLU A 131 -3.07 -19.42 -19.78
CA GLU A 131 -3.68 -18.77 -18.62
C GLU A 131 -3.23 -17.30 -18.42
N ILE A 132 -2.03 -16.93 -18.87
CA ILE A 132 -1.54 -15.55 -18.78
C ILE A 132 -2.37 -14.64 -19.70
N GLY A 133 -2.70 -15.11 -20.90
CA GLY A 133 -3.58 -14.37 -21.83
C GLY A 133 -4.97 -14.18 -21.25
N HIS A 134 -5.57 -15.26 -20.75
CA HIS A 134 -6.88 -15.20 -20.11
C HIS A 134 -6.93 -14.22 -18.93
N LEU A 135 -5.92 -14.23 -18.06
CA LEU A 135 -5.82 -13.27 -16.97
C LEU A 135 -5.67 -11.83 -17.50
N LEU A 136 -4.79 -11.59 -18.46
CA LEU A 136 -4.61 -10.25 -19.02
C LEU A 136 -5.89 -9.70 -19.69
N GLU A 137 -6.67 -10.55 -20.35
CA GLU A 137 -7.98 -10.19 -20.91
C GLU A 137 -9.01 -9.89 -19.82
N GLU A 138 -9.11 -10.73 -18.79
CA GLU A 138 -10.02 -10.56 -17.66
C GLU A 138 -9.82 -9.20 -16.98
N TYR A 139 -8.57 -8.79 -16.81
CA TYR A 139 -8.19 -7.52 -16.20
C TYR A 139 -8.17 -6.34 -17.19
N GLY A 140 -8.59 -6.53 -18.46
CA GLY A 140 -8.69 -5.47 -19.47
C GLY A 140 -7.34 -4.93 -19.96
N LEU A 141 -6.27 -5.71 -19.80
CA LEU A 141 -4.91 -5.37 -20.21
C LEU A 141 -4.57 -5.88 -21.61
N LEU A 142 -5.38 -6.79 -22.15
CA LEU A 142 -5.37 -7.23 -23.54
C LEU A 142 -6.73 -6.98 -24.20
N PRO A 143 -6.75 -6.75 -25.53
CA PRO A 143 -8.00 -6.70 -26.27
C PRO A 143 -8.67 -8.07 -26.23
N LYS A 144 -10.00 -8.10 -26.08
CA LYS A 144 -10.75 -9.36 -26.15
C LYS A 144 -10.57 -9.98 -27.54
N PRO A 145 -10.27 -11.29 -27.65
CA PRO A 145 -10.19 -11.94 -28.93
C PRO A 145 -11.55 -11.80 -29.62
N HIS A 146 -11.54 -11.41 -30.90
CA HIS A 146 -12.70 -11.51 -31.77
C HIS A 146 -13.03 -13.00 -31.94
N ARG A 147 -13.78 -13.58 -30.99
CA ARG A 147 -14.50 -14.83 -31.21
C ARG A 147 -15.64 -14.51 -32.18
N GLY A 148 -15.36 -14.67 -33.47
CA GLY A 148 -16.37 -14.85 -34.51
C GLY A 148 -17.03 -16.21 -34.40
#